data_AF-A0A1G3LI25-F1
#
_entry.id   AF-A0A1G3LI25-F1
#
_cell.length_a   1.000
_cell.length_b   1.000
_cell.length_c   1.000
_cell.angle_alpha   90.00
_cell.angle_beta   90.00
_cell.angle_gamma   90.00
#
_symmetry.space_group_name_H-M   'P 1'
#
loop_
_entity.id
_entity.type
_entity.pdbx_description
1 polymer ?
#
loop_
_entity_poly.entity_id
_entity_poly.type
_entity_poly.pdbx_seq_one_letter_code
_entity_poly.pdbx_strand_id
1 'polypeptide(L)'
;MQFFQIIFIPLVIFLFSLFIQNILSKENFFEFFKMFAFGIIAGLIINFVTSFFNPIFMFKANYFTIFIKSFLIDGLLFSLLFAVSFYFVLDIFCYIDTDFNFSITSILSFAYLCGIFIVLNIVSVFSKSYLENIFSYLPFLSVLIIVSLIVGFGYPNFINSKILLTKISWGIFTVGLSLLVFGIYWYLRFFNFIEYYIFIAIALTLIFVFEKFEFNNFRQKN
;
A
#
# COMPACT_ATOMS: atom_id res chain seq x y z
N MET A 1 -4.00 -11.21 -23.63
CA MET A 1 -4.55 -10.12 -22.79
C MET A 1 -4.21 -10.23 -21.30
N GLN A 2 -3.98 -11.43 -20.71
CA GLN A 2 -3.53 -11.58 -19.32
C GLN A 2 -2.17 -10.90 -19.03
N PHE A 3 -1.26 -10.88 -20.02
CA PHE A 3 0.02 -10.17 -19.92
C PHE A 3 -0.12 -8.68 -19.58
N PHE A 4 -1.14 -8.00 -20.09
CA PHE A 4 -1.32 -6.57 -19.83
C PHE A 4 -1.68 -6.29 -18.36
N GLN A 5 -2.47 -7.18 -17.75
CA GLN A 5 -2.84 -7.10 -16.33
C GLN A 5 -1.63 -7.33 -15.41
N ILE A 6 -0.73 -8.23 -15.80
CA ILE A 6 0.51 -8.49 -15.08
C ILE A 6 1.46 -7.29 -15.16
N ILE A 7 1.57 -6.67 -16.34
CA ILE A 7 2.51 -5.57 -16.61
C ILE A 7 2.01 -4.21 -16.09
N PHE A 8 0.70 -4.08 -15.81
CA PHE A 8 0.11 -2.80 -15.40
C PHE A 8 0.80 -2.15 -14.18
N ILE A 9 0.92 -2.87 -13.06
CA ILE A 9 1.56 -2.33 -11.85
C ILE A 9 3.06 -2.03 -12.08
N PRO A 10 3.87 -2.94 -12.69
CA PRO A 10 5.24 -2.62 -13.09
C PRO A 10 5.35 -1.34 -13.94
N LEU A 11 4.43 -1.14 -14.89
CA LEU A 11 4.41 0.03 -15.76
C LEU A 11 4.08 1.31 -14.99
N VAL A 12 3.15 1.26 -14.04
CA VAL A 12 2.84 2.38 -13.14
C VAL A 12 4.07 2.76 -12.32
N ILE A 13 4.79 1.78 -11.77
CA ILE A 13 6.03 2.03 -11.03
C ILE A 13 7.10 2.63 -11.93
N PHE A 14 7.25 2.12 -13.16
CA PHE A 14 8.20 2.67 -14.11
C PHE A 14 7.90 4.14 -14.41
N LEU A 15 6.66 4.49 -14.75
CA LEU A 15 6.25 5.88 -14.97
C LEU A 15 6.45 6.75 -13.72
N PHE A 16 6.10 6.23 -12.55
CA PHE A 16 6.32 6.92 -11.28
C PHE A 16 7.81 7.13 -10.99
N SER A 17 8.66 6.16 -11.33
CA SER A 17 10.11 6.25 -11.14
C SER A 17 10.73 7.38 -11.96
N LEU A 18 10.27 7.59 -13.20
CA LEU A 18 10.69 8.72 -14.04
C LEU A 18 10.31 10.07 -13.43
N PHE A 19 9.15 10.15 -12.78
CA PHE A 19 8.69 11.36 -12.12
C PHE A 19 9.51 11.66 -10.85
N ILE A 20 9.69 10.67 -9.96
CA ILE A 20 10.40 10.88 -8.68
C ILE A 20 11.91 11.02 -8.85
N GLN A 21 12.50 10.54 -9.95
CA GLN A 21 13.94 10.68 -10.22
C GLN A 21 14.40 12.13 -10.16
N ASN A 22 13.55 13.06 -10.60
CA ASN A 22 13.86 14.50 -10.60
C ASN A 22 13.63 15.17 -9.24
N ILE A 23 13.11 14.44 -8.25
CA ILE A 23 12.69 14.99 -6.95
C ILE A 23 13.54 14.42 -5.81
N LEU A 24 13.92 13.15 -5.90
CA LEU A 24 14.71 12.47 -4.87
C LEU A 24 16.21 12.60 -5.11
N SER A 25 16.97 12.64 -4.01
CA SER A 25 18.42 12.44 -4.06
C SER A 25 18.75 11.05 -4.60
N LYS A 26 19.97 10.87 -5.14
CA LYS A 26 20.42 9.57 -5.69
C LYS A 26 20.29 8.43 -4.68
N GLU A 27 20.57 8.69 -3.41
CA GLU A 27 20.47 7.73 -2.31
C GLU A 27 19.01 7.32 -2.08
N ASN A 28 18.10 8.29 -1.91
CA ASN A 28 16.67 8.02 -1.71
C ASN A 28 16.03 7.33 -2.92
N PHE A 29 16.50 7.62 -4.15
CA PHE A 29 16.07 6.94 -5.35
C PHE A 29 16.54 5.47 -5.40
N PHE A 30 17.73 5.17 -4.89
CA PHE A 30 18.20 3.79 -4.73
C PHE A 30 17.41 3.03 -3.66
N GLU A 31 17.12 3.69 -2.52
CA GLU A 31 16.26 3.13 -1.48
C GLU A 31 14.84 2.85 -1.99
N PHE A 32 14.28 3.67 -2.88
CA PHE A 32 13.00 3.40 -3.54
C PHE A 32 12.98 2.04 -4.25
N PHE A 33 14.01 1.71 -5.04
CA PHE A 33 14.09 0.42 -5.73
C PHE A 33 14.36 -0.74 -4.78
N LYS A 34 15.16 -0.54 -3.73
CA LYS A 34 15.32 -1.55 -2.66
C LYS A 34 13.98 -1.87 -2.01
N MET A 35 13.22 -0.84 -1.63
CA MET A 35 11.91 -1.01 -1.01
C MET A 35 10.95 -1.72 -1.94
N PHE A 36 10.96 -1.40 -3.23
CA PHE A 36 10.19 -2.14 -4.22
C PHE A 36 10.58 -3.64 -4.27
N ALA A 37 11.87 -3.96 -4.32
CA ALA A 37 12.37 -5.34 -4.33
C ALA A 37 12.02 -6.12 -3.05
N PHE A 38 12.18 -5.49 -1.88
CA PHE A 38 11.75 -6.07 -0.60
C PHE A 38 10.24 -6.24 -0.52
N GLY A 39 9.47 -5.34 -1.16
CA GLY A 39 8.03 -5.46 -1.32
C GLY A 39 7.65 -6.73 -2.08
N ILE A 40 8.37 -7.09 -3.14
CA ILE A 40 8.15 -8.35 -3.88
C ILE A 40 8.37 -9.56 -2.94
N ILE A 41 9.47 -9.57 -2.18
CA ILE A 41 9.78 -10.64 -1.23
C ILE A 41 8.67 -10.74 -0.17
N ALA A 42 8.26 -9.61 0.40
CA ALA A 42 7.16 -9.55 1.35
C ALA A 42 5.83 -10.02 0.74
N GLY A 43 5.58 -9.70 -0.54
CA GLY A 43 4.40 -10.15 -1.27
C GLY A 43 4.31 -11.67 -1.39
N LEU A 44 5.45 -12.35 -1.60
CA LEU A 44 5.50 -13.82 -1.59
C LEU A 44 5.14 -14.38 -0.20
N ILE A 45 5.70 -13.80 0.86
CA ILE A 45 5.45 -14.22 2.25
C ILE A 45 3.99 -13.97 2.62
N ILE A 46 3.45 -12.78 2.35
CA ILE A 46 2.07 -12.40 2.64
C ILE A 46 1.11 -13.29 1.85
N ASN A 47 1.38 -13.57 0.58
CA ASN A 47 0.57 -14.49 -0.22
C ASN A 47 0.55 -15.89 0.39
N PHE A 48 1.71 -16.39 0.83
CA PHE A 48 1.81 -17.68 1.51
C PHE A 48 0.96 -17.70 2.79
N VAL A 49 1.10 -16.69 3.67
CA VAL A 49 0.33 -16.61 4.92
C VAL A 49 -1.17 -16.48 4.67
N THR A 50 -1.59 -15.61 3.75
CA THR A 50 -3.01 -15.37 3.45
C THR A 50 -3.67 -16.55 2.72
N SER A 51 -2.90 -17.34 1.97
CA SER A 51 -3.42 -18.52 1.26
C SER A 51 -4.03 -19.57 2.19
N PHE A 52 -3.55 -19.69 3.43
CA PHE A 52 -4.13 -20.59 4.43
C PHE A 52 -5.58 -20.23 4.82
N PHE A 53 -5.97 -18.96 4.64
CA PHE A 53 -7.28 -18.45 5.02
C PHE A 53 -8.27 -18.36 3.84
N ASN A 54 -7.81 -18.48 2.59
CA ASN A 54 -8.66 -18.41 1.40
C ASN A 54 -9.76 -19.50 1.31
N PRO A 55 -9.53 -20.76 1.71
CA PRO A 55 -10.55 -21.81 1.62
C PRO A 55 -11.76 -21.59 2.53
N ILE A 56 -11.64 -20.74 3.56
CA ILE A 56 -12.61 -20.63 4.66
C ILE A 56 -13.96 -20.04 4.20
N PHE A 57 -14.01 -19.37 3.04
CA PHE A 57 -15.19 -18.60 2.61
C PHE A 57 -15.63 -18.83 1.14
N MET A 58 -15.20 -19.92 0.50
CA MET A 58 -15.35 -20.13 -0.95
C MET A 58 -16.78 -20.45 -1.43
N PHE A 59 -17.77 -20.65 -0.55
CA PHE A 59 -19.13 -21.04 -0.93
C PHE A 59 -20.20 -20.20 -0.21
N LYS A 60 -21.07 -19.53 -1.00
CA LYS A 60 -22.28 -18.77 -0.58
C LYS A 60 -22.16 -18.10 0.80
N ALA A 61 -21.22 -17.17 0.93
CA ALA A 61 -21.07 -16.40 2.16
C ALA A 61 -22.14 -15.27 2.22
N ASN A 62 -22.81 -15.15 3.37
CA ASN A 62 -23.71 -14.03 3.64
C ASN A 62 -22.92 -12.70 3.70
N TYR A 63 -23.61 -11.57 3.49
CA TYR A 63 -23.02 -10.22 3.55
C TYR A 63 -22.15 -10.00 4.80
N PHE A 64 -22.62 -10.46 5.95
CA PHE A 64 -21.90 -10.36 7.23
C PHE A 64 -20.60 -11.17 7.25
N THR A 65 -20.60 -12.36 6.67
CA THR A 65 -19.42 -13.23 6.61
C THR A 65 -18.33 -12.62 5.72
N ILE A 66 -18.72 -12.05 4.58
CA ILE A 66 -17.81 -11.33 3.69
C ILE A 66 -17.26 -10.09 4.37
N PHE A 67 -18.11 -9.34 5.07
CA PHE A 67 -17.67 -8.20 5.87
C PHE A 67 -16.59 -8.59 6.89
N ILE A 68 -16.82 -9.66 7.66
CA ILE A 68 -15.82 -10.17 8.61
C ILE A 68 -14.52 -10.55 7.91
N LYS A 69 -14.58 -11.28 6.79
CA LYS A 69 -13.39 -11.65 6.02
C LYS A 69 -12.62 -10.42 5.55
N SER A 70 -13.32 -9.45 4.96
CA SER A 70 -12.71 -8.24 4.42
C SER A 70 -12.03 -7.42 5.51
N PHE A 71 -12.61 -7.32 6.71
CA PHE A 71 -12.02 -6.55 7.81
C PHE A 71 -10.96 -7.30 8.61
N LEU A 72 -11.14 -8.60 8.89
CA LEU A 72 -10.19 -9.36 9.72
C LEU A 72 -9.02 -9.95 8.92
N ILE A 73 -9.29 -10.57 7.78
CA ILE A 73 -8.24 -11.26 7.01
C ILE A 73 -7.66 -10.29 5.98
N ASP A 74 -8.49 -9.78 5.08
CA ASP A 74 -8.00 -8.94 3.97
C ASP A 74 -7.59 -7.53 4.46
N GLY A 75 -8.11 -7.10 5.62
CA GLY A 75 -7.86 -5.80 6.25
C GLY A 75 -6.83 -5.89 7.38
N LEU A 76 -7.20 -6.45 8.54
CA LEU A 76 -6.38 -6.43 9.77
C LEU A 76 -5.09 -7.22 9.60
N LEU A 77 -5.20 -8.49 9.22
CA LEU A 77 -4.05 -9.37 9.07
C LEU A 77 -3.08 -8.82 8.01
N PHE A 78 -3.62 -8.38 6.86
CA PHE A 78 -2.80 -7.74 5.83
C PHE A 78 -2.10 -6.48 6.36
N SER A 79 -2.84 -5.57 6.99
CA SER A 79 -2.29 -4.29 7.49
C SER A 79 -1.22 -4.50 8.57
N LEU A 80 -1.41 -5.48 9.44
CA LEU A 80 -0.41 -5.86 10.45
C LEU A 80 0.84 -6.44 9.81
N LEU A 81 0.69 -7.42 8.91
CA LEU A 81 1.82 -8.03 8.21
C LEU A 81 2.62 -6.99 7.43
N PHE A 82 1.92 -6.13 6.69
CA PHE A 82 2.52 -5.02 5.95
C PHE A 82 3.24 -4.03 6.88
N ALA A 83 2.60 -3.57 7.96
CA ALA A 83 3.23 -2.59 8.86
C ALA A 83 4.47 -3.16 9.55
N VAL A 84 4.41 -4.41 10.01
CA VAL A 84 5.55 -5.09 10.66
C VAL A 84 6.68 -5.34 9.67
N SER A 85 6.37 -5.86 8.48
CA SER A 85 7.38 -6.14 7.47
C SER A 85 8.02 -4.86 6.93
N PHE A 86 7.24 -3.80 6.75
CA PHE A 86 7.73 -2.49 6.36
C PHE A 86 8.64 -1.88 7.43
N TYR A 87 8.25 -1.95 8.71
CA TYR A 87 9.09 -1.52 9.83
C TYR A 87 10.44 -2.25 9.82
N PHE A 88 10.41 -3.58 9.73
CA PHE A 88 11.62 -4.40 9.74
C PHE A 88 12.55 -4.07 8.58
N VAL A 89 12.01 -3.86 7.38
CA VAL A 89 12.81 -3.54 6.19
C VAL A 89 13.47 -2.16 6.34
N LEU A 90 12.71 -1.16 6.76
CA LEU A 90 13.24 0.20 6.95
C LEU A 90 14.31 0.27 8.03
N ASP A 91 14.11 -0.39 9.18
CA ASP A 91 15.03 -0.31 10.33
C ASP A 91 16.35 -1.06 10.08
N ILE A 92 16.33 -2.13 9.28
CA ILE A 92 17.49 -3.01 9.09
C ILE A 92 18.22 -2.77 7.77
N PHE A 93 17.50 -2.48 6.69
CA PHE A 93 18.05 -2.50 5.33
C PHE A 93 18.14 -1.12 4.67
N CYS A 94 17.44 -0.12 5.21
CA CYS A 94 17.50 1.24 4.70
C CYS A 94 18.39 2.10 5.59
N TYR A 95 19.46 2.65 5.01
CA TYR A 95 20.27 3.67 5.65
C TYR A 95 19.60 5.02 5.39
N ILE A 96 18.56 5.33 6.16
CA ILE A 96 17.90 6.64 6.09
C ILE A 96 18.41 7.42 7.30
N ASP A 97 19.20 8.46 7.04
CA ASP A 97 19.68 9.38 8.07
C ASP A 97 18.49 9.96 8.82
N THR A 98 18.27 9.44 10.03
CA THR A 98 17.47 9.82 11.22
C THR A 98 16.21 10.70 11.12
N ASP A 99 16.00 11.52 10.10
CA ASP A 99 14.78 12.29 9.88
C ASP A 99 13.94 11.63 8.78
N PHE A 100 13.16 10.62 9.19
CA PHE A 100 12.08 10.08 8.36
C PHE A 100 11.06 11.18 8.04
N ASN A 101 11.24 11.87 6.91
CA ASN A 101 10.27 12.84 6.45
C ASN A 101 9.01 12.11 5.94
N PHE A 102 7.83 12.68 6.20
CA PHE A 102 6.54 12.22 5.70
C PHE A 102 6.59 11.95 4.19
N SER A 103 7.20 12.88 3.44
CA SER A 103 7.32 12.77 1.99
C SER A 103 8.07 11.50 1.54
N ILE A 104 9.24 11.27 2.11
CA ILE A 104 10.12 10.15 1.74
C ILE A 104 9.47 8.83 2.16
N THR A 105 8.95 8.75 3.38
CA THR A 105 8.29 7.53 3.88
C THR A 105 7.02 7.17 3.11
N SER A 106 6.25 8.15 2.65
CA SER A 106 5.12 7.90 1.74
C SER A 106 5.55 7.36 0.38
N ILE A 107 6.65 7.86 -0.20
CA ILE A 107 7.17 7.35 -1.48
C ILE A 107 7.70 5.92 -1.31
N LEU A 108 8.47 5.67 -0.26
CA LEU A 108 9.05 4.35 0.04
C LEU A 108 7.96 3.31 0.37
N SER A 109 6.94 3.69 1.14
CA SER A 109 5.80 2.81 1.42
C SER A 109 4.96 2.52 0.17
N PHE A 110 4.80 3.50 -0.73
CA PHE A 110 4.16 3.28 -2.03
C PHE A 110 4.94 2.27 -2.88
N ALA A 111 6.28 2.41 -2.95
CA ALA A 111 7.15 1.47 -3.67
C ALA A 111 7.00 0.04 -3.11
N TYR A 112 7.05 -0.08 -1.79
CA TYR A 112 6.93 -1.35 -1.09
C TYR A 112 5.57 -2.03 -1.31
N LEU A 113 4.47 -1.28 -1.17
CA LEU A 113 3.12 -1.76 -1.43
C LEU A 113 2.96 -2.21 -2.89
N CYS A 114 3.47 -1.43 -3.84
CA CYS A 114 3.44 -1.83 -5.24
C CYS A 114 4.21 -3.15 -5.47
N GLY A 115 5.36 -3.36 -4.82
CA GLY A 115 6.09 -4.63 -4.85
C GLY A 115 5.24 -5.81 -4.35
N ILE A 116 4.59 -5.66 -3.19
CA ILE A 116 3.69 -6.68 -2.62
C ILE A 116 2.58 -7.02 -3.62
N PHE A 117 1.93 -5.99 -4.15
CA PHE A 117 0.74 -6.18 -4.98
C PHE A 117 1.02 -6.60 -6.41
N ILE A 118 2.24 -6.44 -6.92
CA ILE A 118 2.67 -7.13 -8.15
C ILE A 118 2.54 -8.64 -7.98
N VAL A 119 3.07 -9.19 -6.88
CA VAL A 119 3.02 -10.62 -6.62
C VAL A 119 1.58 -11.09 -6.47
N LEU A 120 0.80 -10.41 -5.63
CA LEU A 120 -0.62 -10.77 -5.42
C LEU A 120 -1.43 -10.67 -6.72
N ASN A 121 -1.19 -9.64 -7.54
CA ASN A 121 -1.86 -9.48 -8.82
C ASN A 121 -1.49 -10.60 -9.80
N ILE A 122 -0.21 -10.96 -9.92
CA ILE A 122 0.26 -12.08 -10.76
C ILE A 122 -0.46 -13.37 -10.37
N VAL A 123 -0.47 -13.71 -9.07
CA VAL A 123 -1.16 -14.90 -8.57
C VAL A 123 -2.67 -14.85 -8.87
N SER A 124 -3.29 -13.68 -8.73
CA SER A 124 -4.72 -13.51 -9.01
C SER A 124 -5.06 -13.66 -10.50
N VAL A 125 -4.18 -13.21 -11.41
CA VAL A 125 -4.40 -13.31 -12.85
C VAL A 125 -4.27 -14.77 -13.31
N PHE A 126 -3.32 -15.52 -12.76
CA PHE A 126 -3.18 -16.94 -13.07
C PHE A 126 -4.30 -17.82 -12.51
N SER A 127 -5.01 -17.37 -11.48
CA SER A 127 -6.13 -18.11 -10.87
C SER A 127 -7.51 -17.73 -11.42
N LYS A 128 -7.63 -16.64 -12.20
CA LYS A 128 -8.89 -16.21 -12.80
C LYS A 128 -9.12 -16.82 -14.18
N SER A 129 -10.35 -17.26 -14.41
CA SER A 129 -10.83 -17.70 -15.73
C SER A 129 -11.23 -16.55 -16.66
N TYR A 130 -11.34 -15.32 -16.15
CA TYR A 130 -11.76 -14.14 -16.92
C TYR A 130 -10.85 -12.92 -16.68
N LEU A 131 -10.80 -12.04 -17.67
CA LEU A 131 -9.97 -10.84 -17.66
C LEU A 131 -10.69 -9.69 -16.96
N GLU A 132 -10.02 -9.02 -16.02
CA GLU A 132 -10.45 -7.71 -15.52
C GLU A 132 -10.16 -6.57 -16.50
N ASN A 133 -11.03 -5.55 -16.47
CA ASN A 133 -10.84 -4.30 -17.22
C ASN A 133 -9.70 -3.47 -16.58
N ILE A 134 -8.87 -2.80 -17.38
CA ILE A 134 -7.80 -1.91 -16.89
C ILE A 134 -8.35 -0.86 -15.91
N PHE A 135 -9.58 -0.37 -16.13
CA PHE A 135 -10.22 0.59 -15.24
C PHE A 135 -10.52 0.04 -13.83
N SER A 136 -10.56 -1.28 -13.60
CA SER A 136 -10.69 -1.84 -12.25
C SER A 136 -9.43 -1.65 -11.41
N TYR A 137 -8.28 -1.39 -12.05
CA TYR A 137 -7.01 -1.15 -11.36
C TYR A 137 -6.84 0.29 -10.86
N LEU A 138 -7.64 1.25 -11.35
CA LEU A 138 -7.52 2.65 -10.91
C LEU A 138 -7.93 2.86 -9.44
N PRO A 139 -9.07 2.34 -8.96
CA PRO A 139 -9.40 2.42 -7.53
C PRO A 139 -8.40 1.66 -6.67
N PHE A 140 -7.87 0.56 -7.19
CA PHE A 140 -6.84 -0.20 -6.52
C PHE A 140 -5.55 0.61 -6.31
N LEU A 141 -5.03 1.26 -7.35
CA LEU A 141 -3.90 2.20 -7.24
C LEU A 141 -4.20 3.34 -6.25
N SER A 142 -5.43 3.84 -6.28
CA SER A 142 -5.87 4.92 -5.38
C SER A 142 -5.80 4.48 -3.92
N VAL A 143 -6.20 3.25 -3.62
CA VAL A 143 -6.04 2.65 -2.29
C VAL A 143 -4.57 2.57 -1.89
N LEU A 144 -3.67 2.14 -2.78
CA LEU A 144 -2.23 2.09 -2.47
C LEU A 144 -1.67 3.47 -2.11
N ILE A 145 -2.09 4.52 -2.83
CA ILE A 145 -1.68 5.90 -2.55
C ILE A 145 -2.23 6.38 -1.20
N ILE A 146 -3.50 6.09 -0.89
CA ILE A 146 -4.10 6.49 0.38
C ILE A 146 -3.35 5.81 1.55
N VAL A 147 -3.11 4.50 1.45
CA VAL A 147 -2.40 3.76 2.49
C VAL A 147 -0.95 4.22 2.62
N SER A 148 -0.25 4.51 1.52
CA SER A 148 1.13 5.02 1.58
C SER A 148 1.22 6.40 2.26
N LEU A 149 0.21 7.26 2.09
CA LEU A 149 0.12 8.52 2.83
C LEU A 149 -0.18 8.30 4.32
N ILE A 150 -1.10 7.39 4.66
CA ILE A 150 -1.38 7.03 6.07
C ILE A 150 -0.11 6.52 6.76
N VAL A 151 0.62 5.62 6.09
CA VAL A 151 1.86 5.02 6.63
C VAL A 151 2.96 6.04 6.71
N GLY A 152 3.17 6.85 5.67
CA GLY A 152 4.18 7.89 5.72
C GLY A 152 3.91 8.93 6.80
N PHE A 153 2.65 9.19 7.15
CA PHE A 153 2.34 10.08 8.27
C PHE A 153 2.51 9.39 9.63
N GLY A 154 2.01 8.17 9.77
CA GLY A 154 1.99 7.46 11.05
C GLY A 154 3.34 6.89 11.47
N TYR A 155 4.15 6.43 10.52
CA TYR A 155 5.41 5.72 10.80
C TYR A 155 6.51 6.61 11.40
N PRO A 156 6.85 7.79 10.83
CA PRO A 156 7.81 8.69 11.46
C PRO A 156 7.40 9.09 12.88
N ASN A 157 6.11 9.37 13.06
CA ASN A 157 5.55 9.73 14.36
C ASN A 157 5.60 8.57 15.36
N PHE A 158 5.46 7.33 14.91
CA PHE A 158 5.66 6.12 15.71
C PHE A 158 7.11 5.97 16.16
N ILE A 159 8.09 6.14 15.26
CA ILE A 159 9.51 5.99 15.60
C ILE A 159 9.97 7.09 16.55
N ASN A 160 9.65 8.35 16.23
CA ASN A 160 10.16 9.51 16.95
C ASN A 160 9.47 9.74 18.31
N SER A 161 8.34 9.09 18.55
CA SER A 161 7.63 9.14 19.83
C SER A 161 8.44 8.48 20.95
N LYS A 162 8.87 9.29 21.94
CA LYS A 162 9.55 8.80 23.15
C LYS A 162 8.59 8.19 24.18
N ILE A 163 7.33 8.64 24.21
CA ILE A 163 6.32 8.19 25.17
C ILE A 163 5.65 6.91 24.63
N LEU A 164 5.64 5.84 25.43
CA LEU A 164 5.07 4.56 25.00
C LEU A 164 3.60 4.68 24.56
N LEU A 165 2.79 5.44 25.30
CA LEU A 165 1.38 5.62 25.00
C LEU A 165 1.16 6.34 23.65
N THR A 166 1.96 7.39 23.36
CA THR A 166 1.87 8.07 22.05
C THR A 166 2.35 7.16 20.94
N LYS A 167 3.41 6.38 21.16
CA LYS A 167 3.90 5.38 20.20
C LYS A 167 2.84 4.33 19.88
N ILE A 168 2.19 3.75 20.89
CA ILE A 168 1.08 2.81 20.70
C ILE A 168 -0.07 3.48 19.92
N SER A 169 -0.41 4.73 20.24
CA SER A 169 -1.49 5.45 19.55
C SER A 169 -1.20 5.64 18.06
N TRP A 170 0.05 5.95 17.68
CA TRP A 170 0.47 6.07 16.29
C TRP A 170 0.48 4.72 15.57
N GLY A 171 0.86 3.64 16.25
CA GLY A 171 0.76 2.28 15.72
C GLY A 171 -0.69 1.89 15.43
N ILE A 172 -1.59 2.10 16.39
CA ILE A 172 -3.03 1.85 16.25
C ILE A 172 -3.63 2.72 15.14
N PHE A 173 -3.25 3.99 15.06
CA PHE A 173 -3.70 4.90 14.00
C PHE A 173 -3.31 4.35 12.62
N THR A 174 -2.03 3.98 12.43
CA THR A 174 -1.50 3.55 11.14
C THR A 174 -2.15 2.24 10.69
N VAL A 175 -2.19 1.24 11.57
CA VAL A 175 -2.79 -0.07 11.28
C VAL A 175 -4.30 0.05 11.15
N GLY A 176 -4.96 0.80 12.03
CA GLY A 176 -6.41 0.97 12.07
C GLY A 176 -6.95 1.68 10.83
N LEU A 177 -6.34 2.78 10.40
CA LEU A 177 -6.76 3.45 9.17
C LEU A 177 -6.45 2.62 7.92
N SER A 178 -5.29 1.95 7.87
CA SER A 178 -4.98 1.04 6.77
C SER A 178 -6.01 -0.09 6.67
N LEU A 179 -6.41 -0.65 7.82
CA LEU A 179 -7.48 -1.65 7.92
C LEU A 179 -8.80 -1.11 7.37
N LEU A 180 -9.20 0.11 7.73
CA LEU A 180 -10.46 0.68 7.26
C LEU A 180 -10.44 0.83 5.74
N VAL A 181 -9.34 1.33 5.18
CA VAL A 181 -9.18 1.53 3.74
C VAL A 181 -9.22 0.18 3.00
N PHE A 182 -8.38 -0.78 3.39
CA PHE A 182 -8.35 -2.10 2.74
C PHE A 182 -9.65 -2.87 2.94
N GLY A 183 -10.19 -2.89 4.17
CA GLY A 183 -11.41 -3.62 4.51
C GLY A 183 -12.62 -3.11 3.73
N ILE A 184 -12.83 -1.79 3.68
CA ILE A 184 -13.90 -1.18 2.88
C ILE A 184 -13.68 -1.47 1.39
N TYR A 185 -12.46 -1.28 0.88
CA TYR A 185 -12.16 -1.54 -0.53
C TYR A 185 -12.46 -2.98 -0.93
N TRP A 186 -11.95 -3.96 -0.17
CA TRP A 186 -12.15 -5.39 -0.48
C TRP A 186 -13.61 -5.80 -0.37
N TYR A 187 -14.33 -5.26 0.62
CA TYR A 187 -15.77 -5.50 0.77
C TYR A 187 -16.56 -4.98 -0.44
N LEU A 188 -16.35 -3.72 -0.82
CA LEU A 188 -17.03 -3.10 -1.96
C LEU A 188 -16.67 -3.80 -3.28
N ARG A 189 -15.40 -4.16 -3.46
CA ARG A 189 -14.93 -4.90 -4.64
C ARG A 189 -15.55 -6.29 -4.73
N PHE A 190 -15.70 -7.01 -3.61
CA PHE A 190 -16.28 -8.35 -3.61
C PHE A 190 -17.71 -8.35 -4.17
N PHE A 191 -18.51 -7.36 -3.81
CA PHE A 191 -19.88 -7.19 -4.29
C PHE A 191 -19.99 -6.42 -5.61
N ASN A 192 -18.86 -6.00 -6.20
CA ASN A 192 -18.81 -5.15 -7.39
C ASN A 192 -19.63 -3.85 -7.27
N PHE A 193 -19.68 -3.26 -6.07
CA PHE A 193 -20.36 -1.99 -5.82
C PHE A 193 -19.62 -0.83 -6.48
N ILE A 194 -20.30 0.04 -7.22
CA ILE A 194 -19.65 1.14 -7.95
C ILE A 194 -18.98 2.16 -7.02
N GLU A 195 -19.36 2.17 -5.75
CA GLU A 195 -18.87 3.04 -4.70
C GLU A 195 -17.37 2.87 -4.43
N TYR A 196 -16.74 1.74 -4.79
CA TYR A 196 -15.28 1.64 -4.64
C TYR A 196 -14.51 2.62 -5.54
N TYR A 197 -15.14 3.21 -6.56
CA TYR A 197 -14.52 4.28 -7.35
C TYR A 197 -14.34 5.60 -6.57
N ILE A 198 -15.01 5.78 -5.42
CA ILE A 198 -14.85 6.96 -4.54
C ILE A 198 -13.40 7.08 -4.05
N PHE A 199 -12.67 5.96 -3.91
CA PHE A 199 -11.25 5.99 -3.53
C PHE A 199 -10.40 6.80 -4.51
N ILE A 200 -10.76 6.89 -5.80
CA ILE A 200 -10.06 7.73 -6.78
C ILE A 200 -10.17 9.20 -6.38
N ALA A 201 -11.39 9.67 -6.08
CA ALA A 201 -11.61 11.05 -5.67
C ALA A 201 -10.83 11.38 -4.39
N ILE A 202 -10.89 10.49 -3.39
CA ILE A 202 -10.14 10.65 -2.14
C ILE A 202 -8.63 10.73 -2.40
N ALA A 203 -8.07 9.81 -3.20
CA ALA A 203 -6.65 9.80 -3.52
C ALA A 203 -6.22 11.07 -4.25
N LEU A 204 -6.96 11.52 -5.26
CA LEU A 204 -6.66 12.78 -5.97
C LEU A 204 -6.66 13.99 -5.03
N THR A 205 -7.63 14.04 -4.11
CA THR A 205 -7.71 15.12 -3.13
C THR A 205 -6.49 15.11 -2.20
N LEU A 206 -6.11 13.95 -1.72
CA LEU A 206 -4.94 13.78 -0.85
C LEU A 206 -3.63 14.08 -1.59
N ILE A 207 -3.47 13.66 -2.83
CA ILE A 207 -2.31 13.99 -3.67
C ILE A 207 -2.22 15.51 -3.84
N PHE A 208 -3.32 16.20 -4.12
CA PHE A 208 -3.31 17.65 -4.28
C PHE A 208 -2.89 18.38 -2.99
N VAL A 209 -3.42 17.94 -1.85
CA VAL A 209 -3.04 18.47 -0.53
C VAL A 209 -1.55 18.20 -0.29
N PHE A 210 -1.09 16.98 -0.52
CA PHE A 210 0.29 16.56 -0.34
C PHE A 210 1.26 17.35 -1.25
N GLU A 211 0.91 17.54 -2.51
CA GLU A 211 1.71 18.33 -3.46
C GLU A 211 1.87 19.78 -2.97
N LYS A 212 0.77 20.38 -2.51
CA LYS A 212 0.73 21.79 -2.09
C LYS A 212 1.49 22.05 -0.80
N PHE A 213 1.36 21.17 0.20
CA PHE A 213 1.91 21.41 1.53
C PHE A 213 3.31 20.82 1.75
N GLU A 214 3.66 19.75 1.04
CA GLU A 214 4.88 19.00 1.30
C GLU A 214 5.84 19.03 0.11
N PHE A 215 5.42 18.57 -1.07
CA PHE A 215 6.34 18.44 -2.21
C PHE A 215 6.85 19.78 -2.77
N ASN A 216 6.02 20.81 -2.81
CA ASN A 216 6.48 22.15 -3.21
C ASN A 216 7.52 22.71 -2.22
N ASN A 217 7.31 22.49 -0.92
CA ASN A 217 8.24 22.94 0.12
C ASN A 217 9.52 22.10 0.13
N PHE A 218 9.42 20.80 -0.18
CA PHE A 218 10.57 19.90 -0.31
C PHE A 218 11.46 20.28 -1.50
N ARG A 219 10.86 20.58 -2.66
CA ARG A 219 11.60 21.05 -3.86
C ARG A 219 12.28 22.40 -3.69
N GLN A 220 11.80 23.25 -2.78
CA GLN A 220 12.42 24.55 -2.50
C GLN A 220 13.57 24.46 -1.49
N LYS A 221 13.66 23.36 -0.73
CA LYS A 221 14.68 23.15 0.31
C LYS A 221 15.91 22.37 -0.17
N ASN A 222 15.79 21.62 -1.26
CA ASN A 222 16.88 20.96 -1.98
C ASN A 222 17.33 21.80 -3.17
#